data_AF-A0A7C4E946-F1
#
_entry.id   AF-A0A7C4E946-F1
#
_cell.length_a   1.000
_cell.length_b   1.000
_cell.length_c   1.000
_cell.angle_alpha   90.00
_cell.angle_beta   90.00
_cell.angle_gamma   90.00
#
_symmetry.space_group_name_H-M   'P 1'
#
loop_
_entity.id
_entity.type
_entity.pdbx_description
1 polymer ?
#
loop_
_entity_poly.entity_id
_entity_poly.type
_entity_poly.pdbx_seq_one_letter_code
_entity_poly.pdbx_strand_id
1 'polypeptide(L)'
;FSQAAFIHVNDPTFKEHLFRENFNMHTSTSPMYSMIASLDVSRKQMMMEGYKLLERTLMLAGELRQHINSTGAFRVLELDDLLPDEVKNDDIRLDPTKITVDISSCGMTVDELQAELYSRFNITIEKSTFNTITLLLTVGTTRSKCSRLYDALMRIAREKRAPRRLYRTPDLPPFTELVYLPRDAYYCGGELVPLLDENDQANASLAGRICADQIVPYPPGIPVLVPGQLITENIVEYLIRYLRVQNKVELHGVAYQGYFPSIRVLSAAEERRLASLRELPRQKAA
;
A
#
# COMPACT_ATOMS: atom_id res chain seq x y z
N PHE A 1 -10.43 -11.01 -15.45
CA PHE A 1 -9.14 -11.73 -15.43
C PHE A 1 -8.09 -10.81 -14.84
N SER A 2 -7.13 -11.32 -14.08
CA SER A 2 -5.99 -10.52 -13.60
C SER A 2 -5.19 -10.00 -14.81
N GLN A 3 -4.45 -8.89 -14.63
CA GLN A 3 -3.70 -8.15 -15.67
C GLN A 3 -4.54 -7.34 -16.68
N ALA A 4 -5.87 -7.48 -16.68
CA ALA A 4 -6.75 -6.67 -17.53
C ALA A 4 -6.86 -5.23 -17.01
N ALA A 5 -6.61 -4.23 -17.87
CA ALA A 5 -6.70 -2.81 -17.52
C ALA A 5 -7.23 -1.95 -18.69
N PHE A 6 -7.79 -0.79 -18.36
CA PHE A 6 -8.16 0.25 -19.33
C PHE A 6 -7.28 1.49 -19.15
N ILE A 7 -7.01 2.18 -20.24
CA ILE A 7 -6.51 3.56 -20.23
C ILE A 7 -7.63 4.43 -20.80
N HIS A 8 -8.16 5.35 -19.99
CA HIS A 8 -9.18 6.31 -20.42
C HIS A 8 -8.53 7.67 -20.68
N VAL A 9 -8.74 8.21 -21.88
CA VAL A 9 -8.19 9.51 -22.28
C VAL A 9 -9.33 10.46 -22.59
N ASN A 10 -9.33 11.63 -21.96
CA ASN A 10 -10.26 12.71 -22.24
C ASN A 10 -9.49 14.04 -22.35
N ASP A 11 -8.62 14.11 -23.36
CA ASP A 11 -7.76 15.27 -23.62
C ASP A 11 -7.97 15.76 -25.06
N PRO A 12 -8.40 17.02 -25.28
CA PRO A 12 -8.59 17.58 -26.62
C PRO A 12 -7.31 17.62 -27.47
N THR A 13 -6.13 17.62 -26.84
CA THR A 13 -4.82 17.69 -27.49
C THR A 13 -4.16 16.32 -27.67
N PHE A 14 -4.91 15.24 -27.41
CA PHE A 14 -4.40 13.87 -27.46
C PHE A 14 -3.80 13.51 -28.82
N LYS A 15 -2.55 13.02 -28.80
CA LYS A 15 -1.82 12.57 -29.98
C LYS A 15 -1.86 11.05 -30.08
N GLU A 16 -2.85 10.53 -30.78
CA GLU A 16 -3.11 9.09 -30.90
C GLU A 16 -1.88 8.29 -31.38
N HIS A 17 -1.19 8.78 -32.41
CA HIS A 17 -0.04 8.05 -32.96
C HIS A 17 1.09 7.88 -31.93
N LEU A 18 1.47 8.95 -31.24
CA LEU A 18 2.52 8.90 -30.21
C LEU A 18 2.12 7.99 -29.05
N PHE A 19 0.85 8.06 -28.62
CA PHE A 19 0.34 7.16 -27.59
C PHE A 19 0.43 5.70 -28.02
N ARG A 20 0.06 5.38 -29.27
CA ARG A 20 0.09 4.02 -29.80
C ARG A 20 1.50 3.45 -29.87
N GLU A 21 2.50 4.25 -30.27
CA GLU A 21 3.90 3.82 -30.25
C GLU A 21 4.36 3.46 -28.83
N ASN A 22 4.08 4.32 -27.85
CA ASN A 22 4.42 4.05 -26.45
C ASN A 22 3.67 2.82 -25.90
N PHE A 23 2.40 2.65 -26.26
CA PHE A 23 1.60 1.50 -25.86
C PHE A 23 2.16 0.18 -26.42
N ASN A 24 2.63 0.19 -27.67
CA ASN A 24 3.22 -0.98 -28.32
C ASN A 24 4.55 -1.39 -27.70
N MET A 25 5.31 -0.48 -27.07
CA MET A 25 6.55 -0.83 -26.36
C MET A 25 6.32 -1.74 -25.14
N HIS A 26 5.14 -1.65 -24.51
CA HIS A 26 4.83 -2.38 -23.27
C HIS A 26 3.83 -3.52 -23.47
N THR A 27 3.23 -3.63 -24.66
CA THR A 27 2.19 -4.61 -24.95
C THR A 27 2.75 -5.75 -25.79
N SER A 28 2.38 -6.98 -25.45
CA SER A 28 2.72 -8.16 -26.25
C SER A 28 2.10 -8.06 -27.65
N THR A 29 2.87 -8.43 -28.68
CA THR A 29 2.35 -8.61 -30.05
C THR A 29 1.39 -9.79 -30.19
N SER A 30 1.34 -10.66 -29.18
CA SER A 30 0.43 -11.80 -29.05
C SER A 30 -0.36 -11.69 -27.74
N PRO A 31 -1.42 -10.87 -27.68
CA PRO A 31 -2.17 -10.66 -26.45
C PRO A 31 -3.05 -11.87 -26.10
N MET A 32 -3.37 -12.02 -24.83
CA MET A 32 -4.34 -13.03 -24.38
C MET A 32 -5.77 -12.58 -24.68
N TYR A 33 -6.41 -13.20 -25.68
CA TYR A 33 -7.73 -12.78 -26.17
C TYR A 33 -8.84 -12.90 -25.13
N SER A 34 -8.79 -13.90 -24.24
CA SER A 34 -9.77 -14.05 -23.15
C SER A 34 -9.73 -12.88 -22.17
N MET A 35 -8.54 -12.30 -21.93
CA MET A 35 -8.37 -11.11 -21.10
C MET A 35 -9.04 -9.90 -21.76
N ILE A 36 -8.83 -9.69 -23.06
CA ILE A 36 -9.46 -8.61 -23.83
C ILE A 36 -10.98 -8.79 -23.87
N ALA A 37 -11.46 -10.00 -24.13
CA ALA A 37 -12.89 -10.30 -24.10
C ALA A 37 -13.51 -9.98 -22.72
N SER A 38 -12.78 -10.23 -21.63
CA SER A 38 -13.25 -9.89 -20.29
C SER A 38 -13.38 -8.39 -20.05
N LEU A 39 -12.53 -7.57 -20.67
CA LEU A 39 -12.64 -6.11 -20.63
C LEU A 39 -13.92 -5.67 -21.34
N ASP A 40 -14.21 -6.16 -22.54
CA ASP A 40 -15.44 -5.77 -23.24
C ASP A 40 -16.70 -6.23 -22.50
N VAL A 41 -16.69 -7.45 -21.94
CA VAL A 41 -17.79 -7.93 -21.09
C VAL A 41 -17.95 -7.06 -19.84
N SER A 42 -16.87 -6.67 -19.17
CA SER A 42 -16.93 -5.82 -17.98
C SER A 42 -17.53 -4.44 -18.30
N ARG A 43 -17.10 -3.81 -19.41
CA ARG A 43 -17.66 -2.55 -19.91
C ARG A 43 -19.14 -2.69 -20.23
N LYS A 44 -19.53 -3.76 -20.95
CA LYS A 44 -20.94 -4.04 -21.28
C LYS A 44 -21.78 -4.19 -20.01
N GLN A 45 -21.29 -4.91 -19.00
CA GLN A 45 -22.00 -5.09 -17.74
C GLN A 45 -22.19 -3.76 -17.01
N MET A 46 -21.16 -2.91 -16.94
CA MET A 46 -21.28 -1.60 -16.29
C MET A 46 -22.24 -0.67 -17.05
N MET A 47 -22.26 -0.72 -18.38
CA MET A 47 -23.23 0.05 -19.19
C MET A 47 -24.67 -0.39 -18.97
N MET A 48 -24.92 -1.71 -18.94
CA MET A 48 -26.29 -2.26 -18.92
C MET A 48 -26.85 -2.37 -17.49
N GLU A 49 -26.00 -2.67 -16.51
CA GLU A 49 -26.42 -3.07 -15.15
C GLU A 49 -25.66 -2.32 -14.04
N GLY A 50 -24.72 -1.42 -14.39
CA GLY A 50 -23.78 -0.83 -13.43
C GLY A 50 -24.45 -0.14 -12.25
N TYR A 51 -25.44 0.71 -12.49
CA TYR A 51 -26.17 1.42 -11.42
C TYR A 51 -26.80 0.44 -10.42
N LYS A 52 -27.52 -0.57 -10.91
CA LYS A 52 -28.17 -1.58 -10.08
C LYS A 52 -27.15 -2.38 -9.27
N LEU A 53 -26.02 -2.77 -9.88
CA LEU A 53 -24.98 -3.54 -9.22
C LEU A 53 -24.26 -2.72 -8.13
N LEU A 54 -23.97 -1.45 -8.41
CA LEU A 54 -23.35 -0.54 -7.45
C LEU A 54 -24.30 -0.19 -6.31
N GLU A 55 -25.55 0.14 -6.59
CA GLU A 55 -26.56 0.43 -5.56
C GLU A 55 -26.74 -0.75 -4.59
N ARG A 56 -26.81 -1.98 -5.13
CA ARG A 56 -26.82 -3.19 -4.29
C ARG A 56 -25.55 -3.31 -3.43
N THR A 57 -24.40 -2.98 -3.99
CA THR A 57 -23.11 -3.05 -3.26
C THR A 57 -23.07 -2.03 -2.13
N LEU A 58 -23.58 -0.81 -2.37
CA LEU A 58 -23.69 0.25 -1.37
C LEU A 58 -24.67 -0.11 -0.25
N MET A 59 -25.83 -0.69 -0.58
CA MET A 59 -26.78 -1.22 0.41
C MET A 59 -26.12 -2.28 1.30
N LEU A 60 -25.45 -3.27 0.68
CA LEU A 60 -24.76 -4.33 1.42
C LEU A 60 -23.64 -3.77 2.31
N ALA A 61 -22.94 -2.73 1.84
CA ALA A 61 -21.92 -2.06 2.63
C ALA A 61 -22.53 -1.39 3.86
N GLY A 62 -23.61 -0.62 3.70
CA GLY A 62 -24.32 0.04 4.80
C GLY A 62 -24.82 -0.95 5.86
N GLU A 63 -25.47 -2.03 5.43
CA GLU A 63 -25.94 -3.09 6.34
C GLU A 63 -24.79 -3.77 7.08
N LEU A 64 -23.71 -4.12 6.35
CA LEU A 64 -22.55 -4.78 6.95
C LEU A 64 -21.87 -3.87 7.99
N ARG A 65 -21.82 -2.55 7.77
CA ARG A 65 -21.29 -1.61 8.76
C ARG A 65 -22.06 -1.66 10.08
N GLN A 66 -23.39 -1.62 9.99
CA GLN A 66 -24.27 -1.71 11.16
C GLN A 66 -24.10 -3.04 11.89
N HIS A 67 -24.03 -4.14 11.14
CA HIS A 67 -23.80 -5.49 11.68
C HIS A 67 -22.43 -5.63 12.36
N ILE A 68 -21.36 -5.07 11.79
CA ILE A 68 -20.04 -5.14 12.42
C ILE A 68 -20.06 -4.36 13.75
N ASN A 69 -20.61 -3.15 13.75
CA ASN A 69 -20.69 -2.32 14.96
C ASN A 69 -21.57 -2.95 16.05
N SER A 70 -22.63 -3.68 15.68
CA SER A 70 -23.51 -4.35 16.65
C SER A 70 -22.84 -5.51 17.40
N THR A 71 -21.68 -5.99 16.92
CA THR A 71 -20.90 -7.03 17.62
C THR A 71 -20.32 -6.54 18.96
N GLY A 72 -20.12 -5.22 19.10
CA GLY A 72 -19.48 -4.58 20.26
C GLY A 72 -17.98 -4.83 20.41
N ALA A 73 -17.39 -5.77 19.67
CA ALA A 73 -15.95 -6.07 19.70
C ALA A 73 -15.17 -5.43 18.54
N PHE A 74 -15.88 -5.04 17.48
CA PHE A 74 -15.33 -4.43 16.27
C PHE A 74 -15.99 -3.08 16.02
N ARG A 75 -15.22 -2.13 15.48
CA ARG A 75 -15.73 -0.79 15.15
C ARG A 75 -15.37 -0.44 13.71
N VAL A 76 -16.36 -0.12 12.90
CA VAL A 76 -16.12 0.46 11.59
C VAL A 76 -15.61 1.88 11.76
N LEU A 77 -14.51 2.20 11.06
CA LEU A 77 -13.95 3.53 11.01
C LEU A 77 -14.70 4.39 9.99
N GLU A 78 -15.02 5.60 10.41
CA GLU A 78 -15.65 6.62 9.58
C GLU A 78 -14.63 7.67 9.15
N LEU A 79 -15.05 8.61 8.30
CA LEU A 79 -14.13 9.60 7.70
C LEU A 79 -13.34 10.40 8.76
N ASP A 80 -14.01 10.83 9.84
CA ASP A 80 -13.38 11.58 10.94
C ASP A 80 -12.35 10.77 11.72
N ASP A 81 -12.42 9.43 11.71
CA ASP A 81 -11.43 8.57 12.35
C ASP A 81 -10.14 8.45 11.52
N LEU A 82 -10.25 8.67 10.21
CA LEU A 82 -9.21 8.37 9.22
C LEU A 82 -8.52 9.63 8.69
N LEU A 83 -9.19 10.79 8.76
CA LEU A 83 -8.65 12.05 8.26
C LEU A 83 -7.77 12.73 9.31
N PRO A 84 -6.52 13.07 8.97
CA PRO A 84 -5.72 13.95 9.80
C PRO A 84 -6.19 15.41 9.67
N ASP A 85 -5.95 16.22 10.69
CA ASP A 85 -6.49 17.59 10.80
C ASP A 85 -6.02 18.49 9.64
N GLU A 86 -4.82 18.23 9.10
CA GLU A 86 -4.18 19.00 8.04
C GLU A 86 -4.98 19.00 6.73
N VAL A 87 -5.73 17.93 6.45
CA VAL A 87 -6.47 17.74 5.18
C VAL A 87 -7.98 17.64 5.40
N LYS A 88 -8.46 17.90 6.62
CA LYS A 88 -9.88 17.77 6.98
C LYS A 88 -10.80 18.65 6.12
N ASN A 89 -10.27 19.75 5.58
CA ASN A 89 -11.03 20.71 4.77
C ASN A 89 -10.85 20.52 3.25
N ASP A 90 -10.22 19.43 2.80
CA ASP A 90 -9.85 19.22 1.39
C ASP A 90 -10.95 18.49 0.57
N ASP A 91 -12.23 18.54 0.99
CA ASP A 91 -13.38 17.82 0.39
C ASP A 91 -13.10 16.31 0.16
N ILE A 92 -12.35 15.69 1.07
CA ILE A 92 -12.05 14.25 1.00
C ILE A 92 -13.29 13.45 1.36
N ARG A 93 -13.59 12.40 0.59
CA ARG A 93 -14.72 11.49 0.83
C ARG A 93 -14.24 10.07 1.06
N LEU A 94 -14.94 9.36 1.93
CA LEU A 94 -14.70 7.95 2.19
C LEU A 94 -15.42 7.09 1.14
N ASP A 95 -14.71 6.17 0.52
CA ASP A 95 -15.29 5.13 -0.33
C ASP A 95 -16.10 4.14 0.53
N PRO A 96 -17.44 4.11 0.43
CA PRO A 96 -18.28 3.29 1.30
C PRO A 96 -18.06 1.79 1.09
N THR A 97 -17.53 1.37 -0.07
CA THR A 97 -17.30 -0.03 -0.42
C THR A 97 -16.03 -0.62 0.19
N LYS A 98 -15.16 0.23 0.74
CA LYS A 98 -13.98 -0.16 1.51
C LYS A 98 -14.28 0.04 3.00
N ILE A 99 -14.59 -1.05 3.68
CA ILE A 99 -14.95 -1.00 5.10
C ILE A 99 -13.70 -1.29 5.91
N THR A 100 -13.11 -0.25 6.49
CA THR A 100 -12.00 -0.38 7.44
C THR A 100 -12.57 -0.54 8.84
N VAL A 101 -12.10 -1.58 9.55
CA VAL A 101 -12.59 -2.00 10.84
C VAL A 101 -11.44 -1.97 11.84
N ASP A 102 -11.59 -1.21 12.91
CA ASP A 102 -10.74 -1.30 14.10
C ASP A 102 -11.07 -2.56 14.90
N ILE A 103 -10.01 -3.27 15.25
CA ILE A 103 -10.07 -4.54 15.97
C ILE A 103 -9.50 -4.43 17.39
N SER A 104 -9.14 -3.21 17.84
CA SER A 104 -8.43 -2.99 19.11
C SER A 104 -9.15 -3.56 20.33
N SER A 105 -10.48 -3.67 20.25
CA SER A 105 -11.32 -4.17 21.35
C SER A 105 -11.59 -5.68 21.28
N CYS A 106 -11.21 -6.39 20.21
CA CYS A 106 -11.55 -7.80 20.04
C CYS A 106 -10.62 -8.77 20.78
N GLY A 107 -9.51 -8.26 21.34
CA GLY A 107 -8.54 -9.05 22.11
C GLY A 107 -7.64 -9.96 21.27
N MET A 108 -7.56 -9.72 19.95
CA MET A 108 -6.68 -10.43 19.02
C MET A 108 -5.75 -9.44 18.32
N THR A 109 -4.56 -9.89 17.93
CA THR A 109 -3.75 -9.15 16.95
C THR A 109 -4.36 -9.31 15.56
N VAL A 110 -3.94 -8.46 14.62
CA VAL A 110 -4.35 -8.58 13.22
C VAL A 110 -3.99 -9.95 12.63
N ASP A 111 -2.79 -10.45 12.91
CA ASP A 111 -2.34 -11.75 12.40
C ASP A 111 -3.17 -12.90 12.96
N GLU A 112 -3.51 -12.85 14.25
CA GLU A 112 -4.39 -13.82 14.90
C GLU A 112 -5.78 -13.78 14.28
N LEU A 113 -6.37 -12.59 14.12
CA LEU A 113 -7.70 -12.44 13.53
C LEU A 113 -7.73 -12.90 12.07
N GLN A 114 -6.71 -12.56 11.28
CA GLN A 114 -6.60 -12.98 9.88
C GLN A 114 -6.45 -14.51 9.77
N ALA A 115 -5.59 -15.11 10.61
CA ALA A 115 -5.44 -16.56 10.67
C ALA A 115 -6.75 -17.25 11.09
N GLU A 116 -7.51 -16.64 12.01
CA GLU A 116 -8.78 -17.17 12.48
C GLU A 116 -9.87 -17.12 11.41
N LEU A 117 -10.03 -15.96 10.75
CA LEU A 117 -10.95 -15.77 9.64
C LEU A 117 -10.63 -16.74 8.50
N TYR A 118 -9.36 -16.95 8.19
CA TYR A 118 -8.93 -17.87 7.15
C TYR A 118 -9.14 -19.35 7.54
N SER A 119 -8.59 -19.78 8.67
CA SER A 119 -8.56 -21.21 9.05
C SER A 119 -9.92 -21.74 9.49
N ARG A 120 -10.67 -21.00 10.32
CA ARG A 120 -11.97 -21.44 10.85
C ARG A 120 -13.13 -21.10 9.94
N PHE A 121 -13.06 -19.96 9.26
CA PHE A 121 -14.20 -19.41 8.52
C PHE A 121 -13.98 -19.34 7.01
N ASN A 122 -12.75 -19.63 6.52
CA ASN A 122 -12.36 -19.55 5.12
C ASN A 122 -12.77 -18.21 4.49
N ILE A 123 -12.40 -17.13 5.17
CA ILE A 123 -12.59 -15.73 4.80
C ILE A 123 -11.22 -15.07 4.69
N THR A 124 -10.98 -14.43 3.56
CA THR A 124 -9.78 -13.62 3.32
C THR A 124 -10.14 -12.14 3.41
N ILE A 125 -9.30 -11.37 4.08
CA ILE A 125 -9.39 -9.91 4.15
C ILE A 125 -8.50 -9.29 3.06
N GLU A 126 -8.82 -8.06 2.62
CA GLU A 126 -8.10 -7.40 1.53
C GLU A 126 -6.74 -6.88 2.00
N LYS A 127 -6.78 -6.06 3.05
CA LYS A 127 -5.60 -5.40 3.62
C LYS A 127 -5.73 -5.40 5.12
N SER A 128 -4.59 -5.42 5.79
CA SER A 128 -4.51 -5.20 7.22
C SER A 128 -3.36 -4.26 7.58
N THR A 129 -3.46 -3.66 8.75
CA THR A 129 -2.40 -2.85 9.36
C THR A 129 -2.10 -3.41 10.75
N PHE A 130 -1.85 -2.57 11.76
CA PHE A 130 -1.54 -3.02 13.12
C PHE A 130 -2.78 -3.32 13.94
N ASN A 131 -3.82 -2.52 13.77
CA ASN A 131 -5.08 -2.61 14.51
C ASN A 131 -6.32 -2.51 13.62
N THR A 132 -6.14 -2.46 12.31
CA THR A 132 -7.26 -2.40 11.37
C THR A 132 -7.18 -3.50 10.32
N ILE A 133 -8.35 -3.95 9.92
CA ILE A 133 -8.56 -4.76 8.72
C ILE A 133 -9.44 -3.98 7.75
N THR A 134 -9.20 -4.12 6.45
CA THR A 134 -10.03 -3.53 5.41
C THR A 134 -10.71 -4.63 4.61
N LEU A 135 -12.02 -4.49 4.46
CA LEU A 135 -12.88 -5.37 3.70
C LEU A 135 -13.25 -4.67 2.39
N LEU A 136 -13.01 -5.33 1.26
CA LEU A 136 -13.37 -4.81 -0.06
C LEU A 136 -14.69 -5.42 -0.54
N LEU A 137 -15.71 -4.59 -0.69
CA LEU A 137 -16.96 -4.99 -1.31
C LEU A 137 -16.95 -4.61 -2.79
N THR A 138 -17.35 -5.55 -3.64
CA THR A 138 -17.39 -5.35 -5.09
C THR A 138 -18.78 -5.68 -5.61
N VAL A 139 -19.02 -5.43 -6.91
CA VAL A 139 -20.26 -5.84 -7.58
C VAL A 139 -20.52 -7.36 -7.52
N GLY A 140 -19.48 -8.17 -7.27
CA GLY A 140 -19.56 -9.62 -7.05
C GLY A 140 -19.82 -10.04 -5.59
N THR A 141 -19.99 -9.09 -4.67
CA THR A 141 -20.37 -9.36 -3.28
C THR A 141 -21.86 -9.73 -3.22
N THR A 142 -22.17 -10.77 -2.44
CA THR A 142 -23.53 -11.27 -2.24
C THR A 142 -23.93 -11.13 -0.77
N ARG A 143 -25.24 -11.05 -0.50
CA ARG A 143 -25.78 -11.03 0.88
C ARG A 143 -25.29 -12.22 1.72
N SER A 144 -25.16 -13.40 1.10
CA SER A 144 -24.63 -14.60 1.76
C SER A 144 -23.18 -14.46 2.21
N LYS A 145 -22.31 -13.80 1.42
CA LYS A 145 -20.93 -13.51 1.82
C LYS A 145 -20.89 -12.54 3.00
N CYS A 146 -21.69 -11.47 2.96
CA CYS A 146 -21.80 -10.52 4.08
C CYS A 146 -22.32 -11.20 5.36
N SER A 147 -23.35 -12.05 5.26
CA SER A 147 -23.88 -12.81 6.40
C SER A 147 -22.82 -13.74 6.99
N ARG A 148 -22.09 -14.49 6.16
CA ARG A 148 -21.04 -15.39 6.61
C ARG A 148 -19.92 -14.65 7.35
N LEU A 149 -19.53 -13.47 6.87
CA LEU A 149 -18.56 -12.62 7.56
C LEU A 149 -19.11 -12.12 8.90
N TYR A 150 -20.34 -11.61 8.92
CA TYR A 150 -20.96 -11.16 10.15
C TYR A 150 -21.06 -12.29 11.19
N ASP A 151 -21.50 -13.48 10.79
CA ASP A 151 -21.58 -14.65 11.66
C ASP A 151 -20.20 -15.04 12.24
N ALA A 152 -19.14 -14.95 11.42
CA ALA A 152 -17.77 -15.19 11.88
C ALA A 152 -17.33 -14.16 12.93
N LEU A 153 -17.51 -12.87 12.64
CA LEU A 153 -17.17 -11.79 13.57
C LEU A 153 -17.97 -11.88 14.87
N MET A 154 -19.27 -12.21 14.80
CA MET A 154 -20.11 -12.42 15.98
C MET A 154 -19.64 -13.59 16.84
N ARG A 155 -19.20 -14.70 16.22
CA ARG A 155 -18.64 -15.84 16.96
C ARG A 155 -17.35 -15.46 17.67
N ILE A 156 -16.47 -14.71 17.00
CA ILE A 156 -15.22 -14.22 17.59
C ILE A 156 -15.51 -13.25 18.74
N ALA A 157 -16.42 -12.29 18.55
CA ALA A 157 -16.81 -11.31 19.57
C ALA A 157 -17.36 -11.98 20.85
N ARG A 158 -18.08 -13.10 20.71
CA ARG A 158 -18.64 -13.86 21.85
C ARG A 158 -17.59 -14.55 22.72
N GLU A 159 -16.36 -14.72 22.24
CA GLU A 159 -15.28 -15.29 23.04
C GLU A 159 -14.79 -14.32 24.13
N LYS A 160 -15.17 -13.03 24.06
CA LYS A 160 -14.92 -12.01 25.10
C LYS A 160 -13.48 -11.97 25.59
N ARG A 161 -12.52 -12.01 24.66
CA ARG A 161 -11.10 -11.90 24.96
C ARG A 161 -10.80 -10.51 25.52
N ALA A 162 -9.92 -10.44 26.52
CA ALA A 162 -9.48 -9.16 27.06
C ALA A 162 -8.77 -8.34 25.96
N PRO A 163 -9.06 -7.03 25.84
CA PRO A 163 -8.34 -6.17 24.89
C PRO A 163 -6.83 -6.26 25.10
N ARG A 164 -6.09 -6.38 23.99
CA ARG A 164 -4.63 -6.40 24.01
C ARG A 164 -4.08 -5.04 23.60
N ARG A 165 -2.96 -4.66 24.21
CA ARG A 165 -2.21 -3.49 23.75
C ARG A 165 -1.59 -3.83 22.40
N LEU A 166 -2.08 -3.19 21.35
CA LEU A 166 -1.53 -3.35 20.01
C LEU A 166 -0.25 -2.52 19.89
N TYR A 167 0.73 -3.07 19.17
CA TYR A 167 1.97 -2.35 18.85
C TYR A 167 1.65 -1.15 17.96
N ARG A 168 2.15 0.03 18.32
CA ARG A 168 2.15 1.20 17.43
C ARG A 168 3.37 1.15 16.54
N THR A 169 3.19 1.43 15.26
CA THR A 169 4.33 1.70 14.38
C THR A 169 5.06 2.96 14.77
N PRO A 170 6.34 3.05 14.38
CA PRO A 170 7.00 4.34 14.26
C PRO A 170 6.20 5.24 13.33
N ASP A 171 6.12 6.52 13.64
CA ASP A 171 5.57 7.51 12.73
C ASP A 171 6.38 7.51 11.43
N LEU A 172 5.70 7.76 10.31
CA LEU A 172 6.37 7.89 9.02
C LEU A 172 7.41 9.02 9.11
N PRO A 173 8.63 8.79 8.61
CA PRO A 173 9.66 9.81 8.60
C PRO A 173 9.25 10.93 7.63
N PRO A 174 9.71 12.17 7.85
CA PRO A 174 9.46 13.26 6.91
C PRO A 174 10.08 12.96 5.55
N PHE A 175 9.52 13.58 4.50
CA PHE A 175 10.10 13.50 3.15
C PHE A 175 11.55 13.98 3.15
N THR A 176 12.40 13.25 2.44
CA THR A 176 13.80 13.61 2.26
C THR A 176 14.05 14.23 0.89
N GLU A 177 15.16 14.96 0.79
CA GLU A 177 15.56 15.62 -0.44
C GLU A 177 15.79 14.62 -1.58
N LEU A 178 15.21 14.89 -2.74
CA LEU A 178 15.54 14.22 -3.99
C LEU A 178 16.76 14.93 -4.62
N VAL A 179 17.91 14.27 -4.62
CA VAL A 179 19.19 14.85 -5.06
C VAL A 179 19.43 14.60 -6.55
N TYR A 180 19.07 13.42 -7.04
CA TYR A 180 19.20 13.00 -8.43
C TYR A 180 17.87 12.50 -8.99
N LEU A 181 17.77 12.44 -10.33
CA LEU A 181 16.64 11.79 -10.98
C LEU A 181 16.59 10.30 -10.58
N PRO A 182 15.42 9.75 -10.22
CA PRO A 182 15.31 8.35 -9.84
C PRO A 182 15.84 7.38 -10.89
N ARG A 183 15.65 7.70 -12.18
CA ARG A 183 16.20 6.91 -13.29
C ARG A 183 17.72 6.78 -13.18
N ASP A 184 18.42 7.90 -13.00
CA ASP A 184 19.87 7.94 -13.06
C ASP A 184 20.49 7.25 -11.84
N ALA A 185 19.91 7.48 -10.66
CA ALA A 185 20.33 6.81 -9.44
C ALA A 185 20.06 5.29 -9.49
N TYR A 186 18.91 4.85 -10.04
CA TYR A 186 18.55 3.44 -10.10
C TYR A 186 19.52 2.60 -10.95
N TYR A 187 19.95 3.14 -12.10
CA TYR A 187 20.86 2.46 -13.03
C TYR A 187 22.34 2.48 -12.63
N CYS A 188 22.70 3.15 -11.54
CA CYS A 188 24.04 3.06 -10.98
C CYS A 188 24.29 1.64 -10.43
N GLY A 189 25.56 1.24 -10.32
CA GLY A 189 25.92 -0.02 -9.67
C GLY A 189 25.62 0.07 -8.17
N GLY A 190 26.06 1.18 -7.55
CA GLY A 190 25.95 1.41 -6.12
C GLY A 190 26.78 0.44 -5.29
N GLU A 191 26.71 0.60 -3.97
CA GLU A 191 27.30 -0.30 -2.99
C GLU A 191 26.27 -0.63 -1.90
N LEU A 192 26.36 -1.83 -1.35
CA LEU A 192 25.50 -2.26 -0.24
C LEU A 192 26.11 -1.79 1.07
N VAL A 193 25.31 -1.08 1.86
CA VAL A 193 25.69 -0.63 3.19
C VAL A 193 24.71 -1.21 4.21
N PRO A 194 25.19 -1.92 5.25
CA PRO A 194 24.35 -2.47 6.30
C PRO A 194 23.56 -1.39 7.04
N LEU A 195 22.29 -1.67 7.37
CA LEU A 195 21.45 -0.83 8.23
C LEU A 195 21.97 -0.76 9.67
N LEU A 196 22.57 -1.87 10.12
CA LEU A 196 23.06 -2.04 11.48
C LEU A 196 24.59 -2.11 11.47
N ASP A 197 25.22 -1.53 12.48
CA ASP A 197 26.65 -1.67 12.73
C ASP A 197 26.99 -2.99 13.45
N GLU A 198 28.27 -3.19 13.77
CA GLU A 198 28.77 -4.37 14.47
C GLU A 198 28.21 -4.56 15.90
N ASN A 199 27.65 -3.50 16.50
CA ASN A 199 27.05 -3.49 17.84
C ASN A 199 25.51 -3.53 17.81
N ASP A 200 24.92 -3.89 16.67
CA ASP A 200 23.47 -3.89 16.45
C ASP A 200 22.83 -2.50 16.65
N GLN A 201 23.58 -1.42 16.40
CA GLN A 201 23.06 -0.04 16.42
C GLN A 201 22.88 0.51 15.01
N ALA A 202 22.20 1.65 14.88
CA ALA A 202 22.03 2.31 13.60
C ALA A 202 23.39 2.64 12.96
N ASN A 203 23.61 2.18 11.73
CA ASN A 203 24.85 2.46 11.02
C ASN A 203 24.91 3.94 10.61
N ALA A 204 25.71 4.73 11.35
CA ALA A 204 25.86 6.16 11.12
C ALA A 204 26.40 6.52 9.72
N SER A 205 27.08 5.59 9.04
CA SER A 205 27.61 5.82 7.69
C SER A 205 26.54 5.85 6.59
N LEU A 206 25.30 5.46 6.89
CA LEU A 206 24.17 5.55 5.97
C LEU A 206 23.57 6.95 5.91
N ALA A 207 23.56 7.67 7.03
CA ALA A 207 23.06 9.04 7.06
C ALA A 207 23.93 9.93 6.15
N GLY A 208 23.28 10.70 5.28
CA GLY A 208 23.98 11.50 4.27
C GLY A 208 24.23 10.79 2.94
N ARG A 209 24.01 9.48 2.84
CA ARG A 209 24.15 8.72 1.58
C ARG A 209 22.92 8.86 0.70
N ILE A 210 23.09 8.58 -0.59
CA ILE A 210 21.99 8.62 -1.56
C ILE A 210 21.48 7.21 -1.85
N CYS A 211 20.19 6.99 -1.67
CA CYS A 211 19.55 5.71 -1.95
C CYS A 211 19.58 5.40 -3.46
N ALA A 212 19.91 4.16 -3.83
CA ALA A 212 19.90 3.69 -5.22
C ALA A 212 18.68 2.80 -5.53
N ASP A 213 17.93 2.38 -4.51
CA ASP A 213 16.79 1.48 -4.62
C ASP A 213 15.49 2.12 -4.11
N GLN A 214 14.38 1.49 -4.45
CA GLN A 214 13.08 1.84 -3.87
C GLN A 214 12.88 1.03 -2.58
N ILE A 215 12.75 1.71 -1.44
CA ILE A 215 12.53 1.06 -0.14
C ILE A 215 11.06 1.20 0.24
N VAL A 216 10.35 0.06 0.36
CA VAL A 216 8.90 0.03 0.60
C VAL A 216 8.57 -0.88 1.79
N PRO A 217 8.21 -0.32 2.95
CA PRO A 217 7.67 -1.08 4.07
C PRO A 217 6.21 -1.54 3.81
N TYR A 218 5.91 -2.81 4.06
CA TYR A 218 4.56 -3.37 4.01
C TYR A 218 4.10 -3.94 5.37
N PRO A 219 3.05 -3.36 6.00
CA PRO A 219 2.29 -2.14 5.64
C PRO A 219 3.00 -0.83 6.04
N PRO A 220 2.75 0.32 5.38
CA PRO A 220 1.57 0.67 4.57
C PRO A 220 1.63 0.28 3.08
N GLY A 221 2.81 -0.06 2.55
CA GLY A 221 3.02 -0.33 1.13
C GLY A 221 3.26 0.91 0.27
N ILE A 222 3.73 2.00 0.89
CA ILE A 222 4.17 3.21 0.21
C ILE A 222 5.69 3.37 0.34
N PRO A 223 6.40 3.87 -0.69
CA PRO A 223 7.84 4.03 -0.61
C PRO A 223 8.23 5.07 0.44
N VAL A 224 9.18 4.72 1.31
CA VAL A 224 9.83 5.67 2.23
C VAL A 224 11.10 6.25 1.64
N LEU A 225 11.70 5.54 0.69
CA LEU A 225 12.77 6.04 -0.17
C LEU A 225 12.51 5.62 -1.61
N VAL A 226 12.83 6.52 -2.54
CA VAL A 226 13.02 6.21 -3.96
C VAL A 226 14.47 6.47 -4.36
N PRO A 227 14.95 5.87 -5.46
CA PRO A 227 16.30 6.12 -5.95
C PRO A 227 16.55 7.63 -6.13
N GLY A 228 17.75 8.08 -5.74
CA GLY A 228 18.17 9.48 -5.82
C GLY A 228 17.82 10.31 -4.58
N GLN A 229 17.11 9.76 -3.59
CA GLN A 229 16.82 10.46 -2.34
C GLN A 229 17.95 10.35 -1.32
N LEU A 230 18.13 11.42 -0.54
CA LEU A 230 19.02 11.47 0.61
C LEU A 230 18.48 10.61 1.76
N ILE A 231 19.35 9.79 2.34
CA ILE A 231 19.05 9.00 3.54
C ILE A 231 19.38 9.86 4.76
N THR A 232 18.40 10.07 5.63
CA THR A 232 18.55 10.82 6.89
C THR A 232 18.59 9.86 8.08
N GLU A 233 19.05 10.33 9.24
CA GLU A 233 19.05 9.56 10.49
C GLU A 233 17.64 9.05 10.84
N ASN A 234 16.61 9.90 10.69
CA ASN A 234 15.22 9.54 10.92
C ASN A 234 14.76 8.35 10.06
N ILE A 235 15.22 8.27 8.81
CA ILE A 235 14.91 7.16 7.91
C ILE A 235 15.60 5.89 8.39
N VAL A 236 16.88 5.96 8.76
CA VAL A 236 17.63 4.80 9.26
C VAL A 236 16.97 4.26 10.54
N GLU A 237 16.65 5.14 11.49
CA GLU A 237 15.94 4.76 12.72
C GLU A 237 14.58 4.14 12.43
N TYR A 238 13.81 4.74 11.52
CA TYR A 238 12.50 4.22 11.12
C TYR A 238 12.62 2.79 10.59
N LEU A 239 13.54 2.54 9.66
CA LEU A 239 13.76 1.22 9.07
C LEU A 239 14.22 0.18 10.10
N ILE A 240 15.10 0.56 11.03
CA ILE A 240 15.55 -0.34 12.10
C ILE A 240 14.41 -0.69 13.06
N ARG A 241 13.62 0.31 13.49
CA ARG A 241 12.45 0.06 14.33
C ARG A 241 11.48 -0.89 13.62
N TYR A 242 11.30 -0.70 12.32
CA TYR A 242 10.44 -1.53 11.49
C TYR A 242 10.93 -2.99 11.41
N LEU A 243 12.23 -3.20 11.22
CA LEU A 243 12.87 -4.53 11.23
C LEU A 243 12.80 -5.24 12.60
N ARG A 244 12.79 -4.47 13.70
CA ARG A 244 12.73 -5.01 15.06
C ARG A 244 11.33 -5.40 15.52
N VAL A 245 10.28 -4.98 14.82
CA VAL A 245 8.91 -5.42 15.13
C VAL A 245 8.82 -6.92 14.80
N GLN A 246 8.54 -7.75 15.82
CA GLN A 246 8.59 -9.22 15.78
C GLN A 246 7.66 -9.92 14.77
N ASN A 247 6.92 -9.17 13.95
CA ASN A 247 6.05 -9.74 12.92
C ASN A 247 6.81 -9.83 11.60
N LYS A 248 6.37 -10.71 10.69
CA LYS A 248 6.92 -10.85 9.33
C LYS A 248 6.59 -9.60 8.51
N VAL A 249 7.28 -8.52 8.82
CA VAL A 249 7.11 -7.26 8.13
C VAL A 249 7.98 -7.31 6.88
N GLU A 250 7.35 -7.15 5.72
CA GLU A 250 8.06 -7.24 4.44
C GLU A 250 8.62 -5.86 4.10
N LEU A 251 9.93 -5.79 3.88
CA LEU A 251 10.63 -4.57 3.52
C LEU A 251 11.27 -4.75 2.15
N HIS A 252 10.63 -4.20 1.12
CA HIS A 252 11.14 -4.27 -0.25
C HIS A 252 12.34 -3.33 -0.41
N GLY A 253 13.29 -3.74 -1.26
CA GLY A 253 14.51 -2.97 -1.56
C GLY A 253 15.65 -3.13 -0.55
N VAL A 254 15.45 -3.90 0.53
CA VAL A 254 16.54 -4.30 1.43
C VAL A 254 17.14 -5.62 0.96
N ALA A 255 18.46 -5.62 0.71
CA ALA A 255 19.23 -6.81 0.41
C ALA A 255 19.82 -7.40 1.69
N TYR A 256 20.10 -8.70 1.71
CA TYR A 256 20.72 -9.36 2.86
C TYR A 256 22.13 -9.84 2.49
N GLN A 257 23.15 -9.26 3.11
CA GLN A 257 24.53 -9.76 3.04
C GLN A 257 24.74 -10.72 4.22
N GLY A 258 24.45 -11.99 4.01
CA GLY A 258 24.36 -12.96 5.11
C GLY A 258 23.15 -12.65 6.00
N TYR A 259 23.40 -12.30 7.27
CA TYR A 259 22.35 -11.92 8.23
C TYR A 259 22.14 -10.40 8.34
N PHE A 260 22.94 -9.59 7.64
CA PHE A 260 22.90 -8.14 7.77
C PHE A 260 21.97 -7.51 6.73
N PRO A 261 20.84 -6.91 7.15
CA PRO A 261 19.99 -6.16 6.23
C PRO A 261 20.73 -4.92 5.75
N SER A 262 20.82 -4.73 4.44
CA SER A 262 21.63 -3.72 3.78
C SER A 262 20.83 -2.99 2.72
N ILE A 263 21.14 -1.72 2.51
CA ILE A 263 20.53 -0.88 1.47
C ILE A 263 21.58 -0.53 0.44
N ARG A 264 21.18 -0.50 -0.83
CA ARG A 264 22.03 -0.03 -1.92
C ARG A 264 22.04 1.49 -1.97
N VAL A 265 23.24 2.04 -1.91
CA VAL A 265 23.48 3.48 -1.99
C VAL A 265 24.42 3.80 -3.15
N LEU A 266 24.37 5.02 -3.66
CA LEU A 266 25.33 5.46 -4.68
C LEU A 266 26.74 5.53 -4.10
N SER A 267 27.74 5.10 -4.88
CA SER A 267 29.14 5.30 -4.51
C SER A 267 29.57 6.75 -4.72
N ALA A 268 30.60 7.20 -4.00
CA ALA A 268 31.15 8.55 -4.17
C ALA A 268 31.70 8.84 -5.58
N ALA A 269 32.01 7.81 -6.37
CA ALA A 269 32.41 7.96 -7.77
C ALA A 269 31.20 8.19 -8.69
N GLU A 270 30.06 7.57 -8.39
CA GLU A 270 28.80 7.73 -9.13
C GLU A 270 28.15 9.09 -8.82
N GLU A 271 28.11 9.49 -7.55
CA GLU A 271 27.60 10.81 -7.15
C GLU A 271 28.28 11.97 -7.88
N ARG A 272 29.60 11.86 -8.14
CA ARG A 272 30.37 12.84 -8.91
C ARG A 272 30.09 12.83 -10.41
N ARG A 273 29.52 11.75 -10.96
CA ARG A 273 29.18 11.62 -12.39
C ARG A 273 27.76 12.07 -12.69
N LEU A 274 26.86 11.98 -11.71
CA LEU A 274 25.48 12.39 -11.87
C LEU A 274 25.34 13.90 -11.73
N ALA A 275 24.46 14.49 -12.54
CA ALA A 275 24.10 15.90 -12.43
C ALA A 275 23.04 16.06 -11.35
N SER A 276 23.29 16.95 -10.37
CA SER A 276 22.31 17.19 -9.31
C SER A 276 21.06 17.87 -9.87
N LEU A 277 19.89 17.56 -9.29
CA LEU A 277 18.65 18.28 -9.59
C LEU A 277 18.75 19.79 -9.32
N ARG A 278 19.66 20.22 -8.43
CA ARG A 278 19.93 21.64 -8.17
C ARG A 278 20.65 22.33 -9.32
N GLU A 279 21.37 21.58 -10.15
CA GLU A 279 22.16 22.07 -11.28
C GLU A 279 21.39 22.03 -12.60
N LEU A 280 20.30 21.24 -12.66
CA LEU A 280 19.45 21.17 -13.83
C LEU A 280 18.66 22.48 -14.00
N PRO A 281 18.56 23.03 -15.23
CA PRO A 281 17.70 24.18 -15.48
C PRO A 281 16.26 23.80 -15.12
N ARG A 282 15.65 24.55 -14.19
CA ARG A 282 14.22 24.40 -13.87
C ARG A 282 13.43 24.62 -15.16
N GLN A 283 12.98 23.55 -15.80
CA GLN A 283 12.01 23.66 -16.87
C GLN A 283 10.77 24.31 -16.26
N LYS A 284 10.41 25.51 -16.73
CA LYS A 284 9.11 26.10 -16.42
C LYS A 284 8.06 25.08 -16.87
N ALA A 285 7.27 24.58 -15.94
CA ALA A 285 6.08 23.81 -16.27
C ALA A 285 5.25 24.65 -17.26
N ALA A 286 5.03 24.10 -18.45
CA ALA A 286 4.16 24.69 -19.46
C ALA A 286 2.70 24.30 -19.17
#